data_AF-A0AAD4QLP1-F1
#
_entry.id   AF-A0AAD4QLP1-F1
#
_cell.length_a   1.000
_cell.length_b   1.000
_cell.length_c   1.000
_cell.angle_alpha   90.00
_cell.angle_beta   90.00
_cell.angle_gamma   90.00
#
_symmetry.space_group_name_H-M   'P 1'
#
loop_
_entity.id
_entity.type
_entity.pdbx_description
1 polymer ?
#
loop_
_entity_poly.entity_id
_entity_poly.type
_entity_poly.pdbx_seq_one_letter_code
_entity_poly.pdbx_strand_id
1 'polypeptide(L)'
;MPFAEVVTPTPELMLAFYRRLYPFKAIFKWLNHEHTPCRLFTHREIAFTLENDVYLRYNSFTTAEEFKNQTCTLNPTRFEIGPVYTARPRDKKTVRPGAFSPVQRELVFDIDMTDYDSIRTCCSGGEICRRCWGFIGAAVRILDSAVRQQFGYKHLLWVYSGRRGIHLWVSDREAMELTDEQRRSLVNFLTVVQGGKEMHKKVNDCFKEKGGWQELLQLIPDPKIVEKLEKKWGVMENRSSDDKWSDFKNEVKASYIKQERTPMIYAMEDIILQYTYPRIDAEVSKHRNHLLKAPFCVHPKTGRICVPVDPEKINEFDPELVPTVDQLLRELDEATFESTGEGHSDWEKTSLKPYVDMLEKHALGLMNEVRKDRQSHDMTW
;
A
#
# COMPACT_ATOMS: atom_id res chain seq x y z
N MET A 1 13.04 25.80 2.88
CA MET A 1 13.46 25.79 1.47
C MET A 1 12.19 25.88 0.62
N PRO A 2 12.16 26.66 -0.47
CA PRO A 2 11.01 26.66 -1.36
C PRO A 2 10.83 25.25 -1.94
N PHE A 3 9.60 24.76 -1.97
CA PHE A 3 9.25 23.46 -2.53
C PHE A 3 9.79 23.37 -3.97
N ALA A 4 10.57 22.33 -4.27
CA ALA A 4 10.94 22.06 -5.65
C ALA A 4 9.65 21.87 -6.47
N GLU A 5 9.51 22.59 -7.58
CA GLU A 5 8.37 22.42 -8.47
C GLU A 5 8.27 20.94 -8.89
N VAL A 6 7.08 20.35 -8.71
CA VAL A 6 6.82 18.97 -9.10
C VAL A 6 6.75 18.91 -10.62
N VAL A 7 7.87 18.56 -11.25
CA VAL A 7 7.95 18.39 -12.70
C VAL A 7 7.25 17.09 -13.08
N THR A 8 6.27 17.18 -13.97
CA THR A 8 5.62 16.00 -14.56
C THR A 8 6.66 15.26 -15.41
N PRO A 9 6.89 13.95 -15.20
CA PRO A 9 7.87 13.20 -15.96
C PRO A 9 7.59 13.21 -17.45
N THR A 10 8.56 13.60 -18.27
CA THR A 10 8.47 13.50 -19.72
C THR A 10 8.71 12.06 -20.19
N PRO A 11 8.29 11.70 -21.41
CA PRO A 11 8.56 10.37 -21.96
C PRO A 11 10.06 10.05 -22.03
N GLU A 12 10.91 11.04 -22.27
CA GLU A 12 12.37 10.88 -22.31
C GLU A 12 12.93 10.54 -20.92
N LEU A 13 12.46 11.22 -19.87
CA LEU A 13 12.84 10.93 -18.48
C LEU A 13 12.40 9.52 -18.07
N MET A 14 11.17 9.14 -18.42
CA MET A 14 10.65 7.78 -18.17
C MET A 14 11.50 6.72 -18.85
N LEU A 15 11.86 6.93 -20.11
CA LEU A 15 12.68 6.00 -20.88
C LEU A 15 14.10 5.88 -20.30
N ALA A 16 14.73 7.00 -19.93
CA ALA A 16 16.03 7.00 -19.27
C ALA A 16 16.00 6.23 -17.95
N PHE A 17 14.97 6.45 -17.14
CA PHE A 17 14.75 5.72 -15.89
C PHE A 17 14.59 4.21 -16.10
N TYR A 18 13.75 3.77 -17.04
CA TYR A 18 13.61 2.34 -17.34
C TYR A 18 14.91 1.73 -17.88
N ARG A 19 15.67 2.45 -18.71
CA ARG A 19 16.92 1.93 -19.26
C ARG A 19 18.01 1.75 -18.19
N ARG A 20 18.10 2.68 -17.25
CA ARG A 20 19.27 2.80 -16.35
C ARG A 20 18.96 2.41 -14.90
N LEU A 21 17.83 2.84 -14.37
CA LEU A 21 17.57 2.85 -12.93
C LEU A 21 16.52 1.83 -12.46
N TYR A 22 15.51 1.50 -13.27
CA TYR A 22 14.48 0.56 -12.84
C TYR A 22 15.08 -0.83 -12.55
N PRO A 23 14.86 -1.41 -11.35
CA PRO A 23 15.58 -2.60 -10.90
C PRO A 23 14.95 -3.90 -11.44
N PHE A 24 14.94 -4.08 -12.77
CA PHE A 24 14.31 -5.24 -13.45
C PHE A 24 14.78 -6.60 -12.90
N LYS A 25 16.07 -6.73 -12.58
CA LYS A 25 16.61 -7.97 -11.99
C LYS A 25 16.02 -8.24 -10.60
N ALA A 26 15.92 -7.24 -9.74
CA ALA A 26 15.34 -7.40 -8.40
C ALA A 26 13.84 -7.72 -8.48
N ILE A 27 13.10 -7.05 -9.37
CA ILE A 27 11.67 -7.32 -9.62
C ILE A 27 11.46 -8.74 -10.16
N PHE A 28 12.30 -9.18 -11.11
CA PHE A 28 12.28 -10.55 -11.59
C PHE A 28 12.54 -11.55 -10.46
N LYS A 29 13.60 -11.35 -9.66
CA LYS A 29 13.92 -12.22 -8.52
C LYS A 29 12.74 -12.31 -7.53
N TRP A 30 12.11 -11.17 -7.22
CA TRP A 30 10.93 -11.12 -6.35
C TRP A 30 9.75 -11.89 -6.93
N LEU A 31 9.40 -11.69 -8.20
CA LEU A 31 8.22 -12.33 -8.83
C LEU A 31 8.46 -13.78 -9.24
N ASN A 32 9.72 -14.19 -9.45
CA ASN A 32 10.10 -15.54 -9.89
C ASN A 32 10.40 -16.46 -8.70
N HIS A 33 10.75 -15.91 -7.53
CA HIS A 33 11.10 -16.61 -6.28
C HIS A 33 12.32 -17.55 -6.41
N GLU A 34 13.00 -17.53 -7.56
CA GLU A 34 14.14 -18.37 -7.90
C GLU A 34 15.09 -17.61 -8.86
N HIS A 35 16.32 -18.11 -9.01
CA HIS A 35 17.25 -17.58 -10.01
C HIS A 35 16.87 -17.99 -11.44
N THR A 36 16.45 -19.24 -11.61
CA THR A 36 16.07 -19.78 -12.92
C THR A 36 14.60 -19.45 -13.22
N PRO A 37 14.27 -18.93 -14.41
CA PRO A 37 12.89 -18.65 -14.78
C PRO A 37 11.95 -19.84 -14.58
N CYS A 38 10.84 -19.62 -13.89
CA CYS A 38 9.81 -20.62 -13.65
C CYS A 38 8.42 -20.09 -14.03
N ARG A 39 7.36 -20.85 -13.72
CA ARG A 39 5.97 -20.47 -14.04
C ARG A 39 5.52 -19.20 -13.33
N LEU A 40 6.05 -18.91 -12.13
CA LEU A 40 5.70 -17.70 -11.37
C LEU A 40 6.01 -16.39 -12.12
N PHE A 41 7.01 -16.40 -13.01
CA PHE A 41 7.31 -15.27 -13.88
C PHE A 41 6.78 -15.47 -15.30
N THR A 42 7.06 -16.63 -15.92
CA THR A 42 6.73 -16.87 -17.34
C THR A 42 5.23 -16.87 -17.65
N HIS A 43 4.39 -17.15 -16.66
CA HIS A 43 2.94 -17.19 -16.80
C HIS A 43 2.25 -15.99 -16.10
N ARG A 44 3.02 -14.99 -15.69
CA ARG A 44 2.51 -13.81 -15.01
C ARG A 44 2.06 -12.75 -16.00
N GLU A 45 0.89 -12.18 -15.74
CA GLU A 45 0.40 -11.03 -16.49
C GLU A 45 1.10 -9.75 -16.02
N ILE A 46 1.60 -8.99 -16.98
CA ILE A 46 1.98 -7.59 -16.82
C ILE A 46 1.08 -6.76 -17.75
N ALA A 47 0.46 -5.71 -17.21
CA ALA A 47 -0.28 -4.74 -18.00
C ALA A 47 0.48 -3.42 -18.10
N PHE A 48 0.49 -2.82 -19.28
CA PHE A 48 1.10 -1.52 -19.53
C PHE A 48 0.01 -0.48 -19.78
N THR A 49 0.16 0.70 -19.19
CA THR A 49 -0.56 1.90 -19.64
C THR A 49 0.42 2.78 -20.38
N LEU A 50 0.13 3.09 -21.64
CA LEU A 50 0.94 3.97 -22.47
C LEU A 50 0.45 5.43 -22.35
N GLU A 51 1.05 6.31 -23.14
CA GLU A 51 0.48 7.63 -23.39
C GLU A 51 -0.94 7.51 -23.97
N ASN A 52 -1.78 8.51 -23.69
CA ASN A 52 -3.20 8.54 -24.06
C ASN A 52 -4.05 7.41 -23.43
N ASP A 53 -3.62 6.89 -22.29
CA ASP A 53 -4.33 5.86 -21.50
C ASP A 53 -4.61 4.55 -22.27
N VAL A 54 -3.82 4.26 -23.32
CA VAL A 54 -3.90 2.97 -24.01
C VAL A 54 -3.46 1.86 -23.05
N TYR A 55 -4.38 0.94 -22.76
CA TYR A 55 -4.19 -0.11 -21.77
C TYR A 55 -3.95 -1.48 -22.43
N LEU A 56 -2.73 -2.01 -22.28
CA LEU A 56 -2.29 -3.26 -22.89
C LEU A 56 -2.23 -4.35 -21.82
N ARG A 57 -3.17 -5.29 -21.86
CA ARG A 57 -3.23 -6.44 -20.96
C ARG A 57 -2.60 -7.71 -21.52
N TYR A 58 -2.42 -8.69 -20.64
CA TYR A 58 -1.95 -10.04 -20.97
C TYR A 58 -0.56 -10.09 -21.61
N ASN A 59 0.36 -9.21 -21.23
CA ASN A 59 1.78 -9.38 -21.55
C ASN A 59 2.41 -10.37 -20.56
N SER A 60 3.43 -11.09 -21.00
CA SER A 60 4.19 -12.01 -20.15
C SER A 60 5.58 -12.23 -20.72
N PHE A 61 6.56 -12.45 -19.85
CA PHE A 61 7.98 -12.46 -20.21
C PHE A 61 8.69 -13.69 -19.65
N THR A 62 9.78 -14.09 -20.29
CA THR A 62 10.58 -15.24 -19.89
C THR A 62 11.71 -14.83 -18.95
N THR A 63 12.32 -13.67 -19.20
CA THR A 63 13.49 -13.20 -18.46
C THR A 63 13.33 -11.73 -18.05
N ALA A 64 14.13 -11.29 -17.09
CA ALA A 64 14.25 -9.88 -16.71
C ALA A 64 14.65 -8.98 -17.90
N GLU A 65 15.47 -9.51 -18.81
CA GLU A 65 15.94 -8.80 -20.00
C GLU A 65 14.82 -8.61 -21.04
N GLU A 66 14.03 -9.66 -21.30
CA GLU A 66 12.85 -9.55 -22.18
C GLU A 66 11.85 -8.51 -21.62
N PHE A 67 11.62 -8.54 -20.30
CA PHE A 67 10.77 -7.58 -19.63
C PHE A 67 11.33 -6.14 -19.73
N LYS A 68 12.63 -5.96 -19.51
CA LYS A 68 13.31 -4.66 -19.67
C LYS A 68 13.16 -4.12 -21.10
N ASN A 69 13.48 -4.94 -22.09
CA ASN A 69 13.48 -4.53 -23.50
C ASN A 69 12.07 -4.12 -23.94
N GLN A 70 11.05 -4.91 -23.59
CA GLN A 70 9.67 -4.56 -23.91
C GLN A 70 9.22 -3.28 -23.20
N THR A 71 9.54 -3.12 -21.91
CA THR A 71 9.19 -1.92 -21.14
C THR A 71 9.84 -0.67 -21.73
N CYS A 72 11.12 -0.74 -22.12
CA CYS A 72 11.81 0.36 -22.78
C CYS A 72 11.26 0.66 -24.19
N THR A 73 10.77 -0.36 -24.89
CA THR A 73 10.18 -0.20 -26.23
C THR A 73 8.81 0.47 -26.15
N LEU A 74 7.99 0.06 -25.19
CA LEU A 74 6.65 0.61 -24.97
C LEU A 74 6.68 1.98 -24.27
N ASN A 75 7.70 2.24 -23.45
CA ASN A 75 7.85 3.43 -22.61
C ASN A 75 6.56 3.81 -21.86
N PRO A 76 6.03 2.91 -21.01
CA PRO A 76 4.73 3.10 -20.38
C PRO A 76 4.75 4.25 -19.35
N THR A 77 3.59 4.87 -19.14
CA THR A 77 3.39 5.81 -18.02
C THR A 77 3.30 5.09 -16.68
N ARG A 78 2.83 3.84 -16.68
CA ARG A 78 2.86 2.89 -15.55
C ARG A 78 2.67 1.46 -16.05
N PHE A 79 3.02 0.49 -15.21
CA PHE A 79 2.61 -0.89 -15.41
C PHE A 79 2.20 -1.56 -14.11
N GLU A 80 1.40 -2.59 -14.26
CA GLU A 80 0.72 -3.29 -13.18
C GLU A 80 1.03 -4.78 -13.26
N ILE A 81 1.18 -5.40 -12.09
CA ILE A 81 1.47 -6.81 -11.94
C ILE A 81 0.16 -7.54 -11.65
N GLY A 82 -0.18 -8.48 -12.52
CA GLY A 82 -1.33 -9.35 -12.42
C GLY A 82 -0.98 -10.74 -11.87
N PRO A 83 -1.94 -11.69 -11.96
CA PRO A 83 -1.74 -13.05 -11.48
C PRO A 83 -0.86 -13.88 -12.42
N VAL A 84 -0.45 -15.03 -11.91
CA VAL A 84 0.07 -16.17 -12.66
C VAL A 84 -1.12 -16.95 -13.21
N TYR A 85 -1.06 -17.33 -14.50
CA TYR A 85 -2.11 -18.06 -15.20
C TYR A 85 -1.74 -19.52 -15.49
N THR A 86 -2.74 -20.32 -15.87
CA THR A 86 -2.57 -21.70 -16.36
C THR A 86 -1.69 -21.79 -17.62
N ALA A 87 -1.75 -20.80 -18.51
CA ALA A 87 -0.92 -20.64 -19.70
C ALA A 87 -0.30 -19.24 -19.75
N ARG A 88 0.69 -19.02 -20.62
CA ARG A 88 1.33 -17.71 -20.77
C ARG A 88 0.31 -16.66 -21.23
N PRO A 89 0.15 -15.52 -20.53
CA PRO A 89 -0.79 -14.46 -20.91
C PRO A 89 -0.68 -14.00 -22.37
N ARG A 90 0.55 -13.86 -22.90
CA ARG A 90 0.76 -13.44 -24.30
C ARG A 90 0.16 -14.41 -25.33
N ASP A 91 0.02 -15.67 -24.94
CA ASP A 91 -0.52 -16.74 -25.77
C ASP A 91 -2.03 -16.94 -25.56
N LYS A 92 -2.71 -16.11 -24.74
CA LYS A 92 -4.13 -16.26 -24.37
C LYS A 92 -5.06 -16.54 -25.56
N LYS A 93 -4.80 -15.92 -26.72
CA LYS A 93 -5.64 -16.06 -27.92
C LYS A 93 -5.63 -17.46 -28.53
N THR A 94 -4.59 -18.26 -28.29
CA THR A 94 -4.46 -19.63 -28.80
C THR A 94 -4.88 -20.69 -27.78
N VAL A 95 -5.15 -20.28 -26.53
CA VAL A 95 -5.60 -21.16 -25.46
C VAL A 95 -7.08 -21.52 -25.65
N ARG A 96 -7.43 -22.78 -25.40
CA ARG A 96 -8.83 -23.24 -25.48
C ARG A 96 -9.72 -22.42 -24.53
N PRO A 97 -10.95 -22.04 -24.94
CA PRO A 97 -11.91 -21.39 -24.06
C PRO A 97 -12.09 -22.17 -22.74
N GLY A 98 -12.08 -21.45 -21.62
CA GLY A 98 -12.18 -22.05 -20.27
C GLY A 98 -10.87 -22.63 -19.71
N ALA A 99 -9.82 -22.80 -20.51
CA ALA A 99 -8.52 -23.32 -20.04
C ALA A 99 -7.54 -22.23 -19.58
N PHE A 100 -7.89 -20.95 -19.73
CA PHE A 100 -7.09 -19.80 -19.29
C PHE A 100 -7.68 -19.18 -18.01
N SER A 101 -7.05 -19.45 -16.86
CA SER A 101 -7.52 -18.97 -15.56
C SER A 101 -6.36 -18.59 -14.62
N PRO A 102 -6.58 -17.66 -13.67
CA PRO A 102 -5.57 -17.25 -12.70
C PRO A 102 -5.40 -18.30 -11.61
N VAL A 103 -4.16 -18.73 -11.37
CA VAL A 103 -3.83 -19.81 -10.42
C VAL A 103 -3.16 -19.31 -9.15
N GLN A 104 -2.33 -18.26 -9.25
CA GLN A 104 -1.61 -17.70 -8.10
C GLN A 104 -1.47 -16.19 -8.26
N ARG A 105 -1.43 -15.47 -7.14
CA ARG A 105 -1.07 -14.06 -7.09
C ARG A 105 -0.84 -13.67 -5.65
N GLU A 106 0.10 -12.78 -5.38
CA GLU A 106 0.25 -12.12 -4.08
C GLU A 106 -1.12 -11.69 -3.50
N LEU A 107 -1.33 -11.88 -2.21
CA LEU A 107 -2.42 -11.23 -1.50
C LEU A 107 -2.03 -9.76 -1.34
N VAL A 108 -2.88 -8.86 -1.82
CA VAL A 108 -2.58 -7.43 -1.85
C VAL A 108 -3.57 -6.64 -1.05
N PHE A 109 -3.13 -5.55 -0.42
CA PHE A 109 -3.98 -4.57 0.22
C PHE A 109 -3.59 -3.18 -0.29
N ASP A 110 -4.59 -2.34 -0.55
CA ASP A 110 -4.41 -0.94 -0.93
C ASP A 110 -5.10 -0.05 0.09
N ILE A 111 -4.36 0.93 0.60
CA ILE A 111 -4.82 1.93 1.55
C ILE A 111 -4.57 3.29 0.92
N ASP A 112 -5.63 4.00 0.53
CA ASP A 112 -5.56 5.36 0.02
C ASP A 112 -6.01 6.37 1.10
N MET A 113 -5.25 7.45 1.23
CA MET A 113 -5.58 8.54 2.14
C MET A 113 -6.93 9.20 1.86
N THR A 114 -7.48 9.11 0.64
CA THR A 114 -8.83 9.65 0.36
C THR A 114 -9.91 8.99 1.16
N ASP A 115 -9.72 7.73 1.55
CA ASP A 115 -10.71 7.03 2.37
C ASP A 115 -10.80 7.68 3.76
N TYR A 116 -9.80 8.46 4.16
CA TYR A 116 -9.75 9.22 5.42
C TYR A 116 -10.22 10.67 5.27
N ASP A 117 -10.70 11.12 4.09
CA ASP A 117 -11.14 12.51 3.85
C ASP A 117 -12.27 12.97 4.77
N SER A 118 -13.08 12.06 5.32
CA SER A 118 -14.14 12.44 6.27
C SER A 118 -13.61 12.83 7.65
N ILE A 119 -12.39 12.39 8.00
CA ILE A 119 -11.84 12.49 9.37
C ILE A 119 -10.48 13.23 9.43
N ARG A 120 -9.79 13.42 8.30
CA ARG A 120 -8.56 14.21 8.25
C ARG A 120 -8.84 15.67 7.91
N THR A 121 -8.10 16.57 8.54
CA THR A 121 -8.38 18.02 8.50
C THR A 121 -7.22 18.85 7.97
N CYS A 122 -6.03 18.26 7.85
CA CYS A 122 -4.82 18.95 7.39
C CYS A 122 -4.66 18.97 5.87
N CYS A 123 -5.32 18.05 5.16
CA CYS A 123 -5.26 17.91 3.70
C CYS A 123 -6.60 17.39 3.18
N SER A 124 -6.82 17.45 1.87
CA SER A 124 -8.00 16.86 1.22
C SER A 124 -7.64 16.22 -0.11
N GLY A 125 -8.43 15.23 -0.55
CA GLY A 125 -8.29 14.60 -1.86
C GLY A 125 -6.88 14.04 -2.11
N GLY A 126 -6.18 14.63 -3.07
CA GLY A 126 -4.86 14.18 -3.52
C GLY A 126 -3.68 14.50 -2.60
N GLU A 127 -3.86 15.49 -1.73
CA GLU A 127 -2.78 16.09 -0.94
C GLU A 127 -2.51 15.28 0.31
N ILE A 128 -1.25 15.25 0.74
CA ILE A 128 -0.80 14.59 1.98
C ILE A 128 0.23 15.44 2.71
N CYS A 129 0.33 15.25 4.01
CA CYS A 129 1.41 15.79 4.83
C CYS A 129 1.77 14.77 5.93
N ARG A 130 2.85 15.06 6.67
CA ARG A 130 3.30 14.23 7.80
C ARG A 130 2.20 13.95 8.84
N ARG A 131 1.25 14.87 9.04
CA ARG A 131 0.15 14.68 10.00
C ARG A 131 -0.84 13.61 9.56
N CYS A 132 -1.38 13.69 8.34
CA CYS A 132 -2.32 12.65 7.88
C CYS A 132 -1.62 11.34 7.56
N TRP A 133 -0.32 11.35 7.25
CA TRP A 133 0.46 10.11 7.10
C TRP A 133 0.42 9.21 8.35
N GLY A 134 0.14 9.79 9.53
CA GLY A 134 -0.14 9.02 10.75
C GLY A 134 -1.27 7.98 10.60
N PHE A 135 -2.27 8.23 9.74
CA PHE A 135 -3.31 7.22 9.43
C PHE A 135 -2.74 6.02 8.68
N ILE A 136 -1.86 6.26 7.71
CA ILE A 136 -1.14 5.18 7.00
C ILE A 136 -0.21 4.45 7.95
N GLY A 137 0.50 5.17 8.84
CA GLY A 137 1.33 4.58 9.88
C GLY A 137 0.56 3.63 10.80
N ALA A 138 -0.64 4.04 11.24
CA ALA A 138 -1.54 3.18 12.01
C ALA A 138 -2.00 1.97 11.20
N ALA A 139 -2.40 2.16 9.94
CA ALA A 139 -2.85 1.11 9.05
C ALA A 139 -1.77 0.05 8.82
N VAL A 140 -0.53 0.46 8.54
CA VAL A 140 0.62 -0.44 8.35
C VAL A 140 0.87 -1.26 9.61
N ARG A 141 0.90 -0.65 10.80
CA ARG A 141 1.13 -1.36 12.07
C ARG A 141 0.06 -2.40 12.35
N ILE A 142 -1.22 -2.02 12.18
CA ILE A 142 -2.35 -2.90 12.43
C ILE A 142 -2.36 -4.06 11.44
N LEU A 143 -2.24 -3.77 10.14
CA LEU A 143 -2.29 -4.80 9.10
C LEU A 143 -1.06 -5.71 9.12
N ASP A 144 0.14 -5.18 9.29
CA ASP A 144 1.36 -5.99 9.36
C ASP A 144 1.29 -6.95 10.55
N SER A 145 0.89 -6.45 11.73
CA SER A 145 0.66 -7.28 12.92
C SER A 145 -0.42 -8.33 12.71
N ALA A 146 -1.58 -7.94 12.17
CA ALA A 146 -2.71 -8.86 11.96
C ALA A 146 -2.36 -9.97 10.95
N VAL A 147 -1.76 -9.60 9.82
CA VAL A 147 -1.33 -10.53 8.77
C VAL A 147 -0.30 -11.54 9.30
N ARG A 148 0.68 -11.08 10.09
CA ARG A 148 1.68 -11.97 10.69
C ARG A 148 1.13 -12.84 11.81
N GLN A 149 0.38 -12.28 12.74
CA GLN A 149 -0.02 -12.98 13.97
C GLN A 149 -1.25 -13.86 13.78
N GLN A 150 -2.21 -13.44 12.94
CA GLN A 150 -3.46 -14.17 12.75
C GLN A 150 -3.39 -15.17 11.58
N PHE A 151 -2.57 -14.88 10.56
CA PHE A 151 -2.45 -15.73 9.36
C PHE A 151 -1.06 -16.37 9.18
N GLY A 152 -0.07 -16.00 10.00
CA GLY A 152 1.26 -16.61 9.97
C GLY A 152 2.13 -16.22 8.77
N TYR A 153 1.68 -15.27 7.93
CA TYR A 153 2.43 -14.85 6.74
C TYR A 153 3.68 -14.05 7.09
N LYS A 154 4.76 -14.29 6.36
CA LYS A 154 6.11 -13.79 6.69
C LYS A 154 6.63 -12.78 5.66
N HIS A 155 6.32 -13.00 4.39
CA HIS A 155 6.87 -12.25 3.27
C HIS A 155 5.95 -11.11 2.86
N LEU A 156 5.97 -10.07 3.69
CA LEU A 156 5.22 -8.83 3.49
C LEU A 156 6.13 -7.76 2.89
N LEU A 157 5.73 -7.19 1.76
CA LEU A 157 6.39 -6.07 1.10
C LEU A 157 5.43 -4.87 1.08
N TRP A 158 5.71 -3.88 1.93
CA TRP A 158 5.01 -2.60 1.92
C TRP A 158 5.65 -1.66 0.89
N VAL A 159 4.83 -0.97 0.09
CA VAL A 159 5.28 -0.14 -1.03
C VAL A 159 4.50 1.15 -1.06
N TYR A 160 5.19 2.28 -0.98
CA TYR A 160 4.59 3.59 -1.17
C TYR A 160 3.99 3.70 -2.58
N SER A 161 2.77 4.20 -2.68
CA SER A 161 2.08 4.36 -3.97
C SER A 161 2.66 5.47 -4.87
N GLY A 162 3.67 6.22 -4.44
CA GLY A 162 4.19 7.38 -5.19
C GLY A 162 3.35 8.65 -5.04
N ARG A 163 2.19 8.60 -4.37
CA ARG A 163 1.38 9.78 -4.06
C ARG A 163 0.87 9.78 -2.62
N ARG A 164 -0.22 9.07 -2.33
CA ARG A 164 -0.98 9.27 -1.09
C ARG A 164 -1.37 7.99 -0.36
N GLY A 165 -1.19 6.83 -0.98
CA GLY A 165 -1.47 5.54 -0.37
C GLY A 165 -0.22 4.68 -0.18
N ILE A 166 -0.44 3.49 0.34
CA ILE A 166 0.56 2.43 0.47
C ILE A 166 -0.08 1.09 0.08
N HIS A 167 0.71 0.22 -0.56
CA HIS A 167 0.30 -1.12 -0.93
C HIS A 167 1.03 -2.14 -0.07
N LEU A 168 0.35 -3.19 0.35
CA LEU A 168 0.98 -4.40 0.90
C LEU A 168 0.92 -5.51 -0.16
N TRP A 169 2.03 -6.19 -0.38
CA TRP A 169 2.12 -7.43 -1.16
C TRP A 169 2.57 -8.57 -0.24
N VAL A 170 1.77 -9.63 -0.15
CA VAL A 170 2.07 -10.83 0.61
C VAL A 170 2.43 -11.96 -0.36
N SER A 171 3.68 -12.39 -0.32
CA SER A 171 4.27 -13.34 -1.29
C SER A 171 4.43 -14.77 -0.75
N ASP A 172 3.96 -15.05 0.46
CA ASP A 172 3.88 -16.41 1.00
C ASP A 172 3.08 -17.33 0.04
N ARG A 173 3.55 -18.55 -0.18
CA ARG A 173 2.95 -19.49 -1.14
C ARG A 173 1.45 -19.71 -0.88
N GLU A 174 1.09 -19.94 0.38
CA GLU A 174 -0.31 -20.14 0.79
C GLU A 174 -1.17 -18.90 0.53
N ALA A 175 -0.64 -17.70 0.81
CA ALA A 175 -1.32 -16.44 0.49
C ALA A 175 -1.53 -16.29 -1.02
N MET A 176 -0.54 -16.71 -1.81
CA MET A 176 -0.64 -16.63 -3.27
C MET A 176 -1.70 -17.56 -3.86
N GLU A 177 -1.89 -18.72 -3.23
CA GLU A 177 -2.80 -19.79 -3.65
C GLU A 177 -4.26 -19.57 -3.18
N LEU A 178 -4.52 -18.58 -2.31
CA LEU A 178 -5.88 -18.26 -1.81
C LEU A 178 -6.87 -18.00 -2.96
N THR A 179 -8.01 -18.70 -2.94
CA THR A 179 -9.13 -18.50 -3.86
C THR A 179 -9.81 -17.15 -3.62
N ASP A 180 -10.60 -16.66 -4.58
CA ASP A 180 -11.39 -15.43 -4.41
C ASP A 180 -12.33 -15.51 -3.19
N GLU A 181 -12.86 -16.69 -2.88
CA GLU A 181 -13.67 -16.90 -1.68
C GLU A 181 -12.86 -16.76 -0.39
N GLN A 182 -11.70 -17.40 -0.32
CA GLN A 182 -10.81 -17.32 0.84
C GLN A 182 -10.29 -15.88 1.03
N ARG A 183 -9.96 -15.19 -0.07
CA ARG A 183 -9.59 -13.77 -0.05
C ARG A 183 -10.71 -12.90 0.50
N ARG A 184 -11.96 -13.08 0.02
CA ARG A 184 -13.13 -12.39 0.58
C ARG A 184 -13.26 -12.62 2.08
N SER A 185 -13.16 -13.86 2.55
CA SER A 185 -13.26 -14.17 3.98
C SER A 185 -12.16 -13.51 4.80
N LEU A 186 -10.91 -13.55 4.31
CA LEU A 186 -9.77 -12.92 4.97
C LEU A 186 -9.92 -11.38 5.03
N VAL A 187 -10.29 -10.77 3.90
CA VAL A 187 -10.49 -9.31 3.82
C VAL A 187 -11.64 -8.87 4.71
N ASN A 188 -12.75 -9.62 4.73
CA ASN A 188 -13.88 -9.35 5.61
C ASN A 188 -13.47 -9.44 7.09
N PHE A 189 -12.63 -10.41 7.47
CA PHE A 189 -12.08 -10.51 8.82
C PHE A 189 -11.25 -9.29 9.21
N LEU A 190 -10.45 -8.76 8.28
CA LEU A 190 -9.64 -7.55 8.49
C LEU A 190 -10.42 -6.24 8.36
N THR A 191 -11.66 -6.27 7.86
CA THR A 191 -12.49 -5.07 7.66
C THR A 191 -13.36 -4.85 8.88
N VAL A 192 -12.86 -4.07 9.84
CA VAL A 192 -13.59 -3.72 11.06
C VAL A 192 -14.54 -2.53 10.82
N VAL A 193 -14.07 -1.51 10.11
CA VAL A 193 -14.87 -0.33 9.78
C VAL A 193 -15.59 -0.57 8.45
N GLN A 194 -16.89 -0.87 8.50
CA GLN A 194 -17.70 -1.07 7.29
C GLN A 194 -18.16 0.27 6.73
N GLY A 195 -17.90 0.56 5.45
CA GLY A 195 -18.31 1.80 4.80
C GLY A 195 -19.83 1.91 4.63
N GLY A 196 -20.52 2.50 5.60
CA GLY A 196 -21.93 2.88 5.49
C GLY A 196 -22.13 4.27 4.90
N LYS A 197 -23.18 4.46 4.09
CA LYS A 197 -23.57 5.77 3.51
C LYS A 197 -23.76 6.90 4.54
N GLU A 198 -23.95 6.57 5.82
CA GLU A 198 -24.10 7.54 6.92
C GLU A 198 -22.76 7.96 7.57
N MET A 199 -21.64 7.29 7.26
CA MET A 199 -20.33 7.53 7.89
C MET A 199 -19.45 8.58 7.18
N HIS A 200 -20.02 9.27 6.18
CA HIS A 200 -19.33 10.22 5.31
C HIS A 200 -19.53 11.69 5.68
N LYS A 201 -19.97 12.00 6.90
CA LYS A 201 -20.04 13.41 7.32
C LYS A 201 -18.61 13.91 7.61
N LYS A 202 -18.27 15.03 6.96
CA LYS A 202 -16.94 15.62 7.01
C LYS A 202 -16.82 16.40 8.31
N VAL A 203 -15.74 16.17 9.04
CA VAL A 203 -15.45 16.96 10.23
C VAL A 203 -14.20 17.82 10.02
N ASN A 204 -14.36 19.15 10.16
CA ASN A 204 -13.24 20.08 10.28
C ASN A 204 -12.87 20.20 11.78
N ASP A 205 -11.61 19.86 12.09
CA ASP A 205 -11.10 19.61 13.45
C ASP A 205 -12.02 18.70 14.29
N CYS A 206 -11.76 17.39 14.20
CA CYS A 206 -12.52 16.24 14.71
C CYS A 206 -13.58 16.52 15.79
N PHE A 207 -13.28 17.21 16.88
CA PHE A 207 -14.30 17.58 17.87
C PHE A 207 -14.31 19.08 18.22
N LYS A 208 -13.46 19.93 17.65
CA LYS A 208 -13.42 21.35 18.00
C LYS A 208 -14.69 22.06 17.53
N GLU A 209 -15.05 21.88 16.26
CA GLU A 209 -16.19 22.54 15.64
C GLU A 209 -17.52 21.87 16.00
N LYS A 210 -18.62 22.64 15.90
CA LYS A 210 -19.97 22.19 16.25
C LYS A 210 -20.37 20.89 15.54
N GLY A 211 -20.14 20.80 14.24
CA GLY A 211 -20.44 19.59 13.48
C GLY A 211 -19.70 18.36 14.02
N GLY A 212 -18.41 18.51 14.34
CA GLY A 212 -17.58 17.40 14.80
C GLY A 212 -17.98 16.84 16.16
N TRP A 213 -18.18 17.70 17.16
CA TRP A 213 -18.61 17.19 18.46
C TRP A 213 -20.06 16.70 18.45
N GLN A 214 -20.93 17.22 17.58
CA GLN A 214 -22.28 16.67 17.40
C GLN A 214 -22.26 15.26 16.83
N GLU A 215 -21.33 14.94 15.92
CA GLU A 215 -21.12 13.58 15.44
C GLU A 215 -20.57 12.67 16.53
N LEU A 216 -19.64 13.16 17.35
CA LEU A 216 -19.15 12.42 18.52
C LEU A 216 -20.29 12.05 19.48
N LEU A 217 -21.21 12.99 19.76
CA LEU A 217 -22.35 12.75 20.63
C LEU A 217 -23.29 11.66 20.09
N GLN A 218 -23.44 11.52 18.77
CA GLN A 218 -24.27 10.46 18.16
C GLN A 218 -23.71 9.06 18.39
N LEU A 219 -22.41 8.94 18.72
CA LEU A 219 -21.74 7.67 19.01
C LEU A 219 -21.79 7.31 20.50
N ILE A 220 -22.34 8.18 21.35
CA ILE A 220 -22.41 7.97 22.80
C ILE A 220 -23.78 7.35 23.16
N PRO A 221 -23.81 6.16 23.79
CA PRO A 221 -25.07 5.43 24.02
C PRO A 221 -25.92 5.99 25.17
N ASP A 222 -25.34 6.77 26.10
CA ASP A 222 -26.08 7.33 27.26
C ASP A 222 -26.59 8.76 26.97
N PRO A 223 -27.92 8.96 26.83
CA PRO A 223 -28.50 10.27 26.56
C PRO A 223 -28.23 11.32 27.65
N LYS A 224 -28.04 10.90 28.91
CA LYS A 224 -27.76 11.83 30.03
C LYS A 224 -26.35 12.41 29.89
N ILE A 225 -25.39 11.57 29.50
CA ILE A 225 -24.02 12.00 29.22
C ILE A 225 -24.02 12.90 27.98
N VAL A 226 -24.79 12.55 26.94
CA VAL A 226 -24.94 13.38 25.74
C VAL A 226 -25.45 14.78 26.09
N GLU A 227 -26.55 14.89 26.83
CA GLU A 227 -27.11 16.20 27.24
C GLU A 227 -26.11 17.02 28.05
N LYS A 228 -25.40 16.37 28.98
CA LYS A 228 -24.39 17.03 29.82
C LYS A 228 -23.22 17.57 29.00
N LEU A 229 -22.69 16.77 28.07
CA LEU A 229 -21.59 17.15 27.19
C LEU A 229 -22.03 18.21 26.18
N GLU A 230 -23.21 18.08 25.57
CA GLU A 230 -23.79 19.06 24.66
C GLU A 230 -23.92 20.43 25.33
N LYS A 231 -24.50 20.48 26.54
CA LYS A 231 -24.60 21.72 27.32
C LYS A 231 -23.23 22.30 27.65
N LYS A 232 -22.27 21.46 28.05
CA LYS A 232 -20.91 21.89 28.39
C LYS A 232 -20.18 22.49 27.18
N TRP A 233 -20.27 21.85 26.03
CA TRP A 233 -19.57 22.25 24.81
C TRP A 233 -20.28 23.39 24.08
N GLY A 234 -21.60 23.48 24.17
CA GLY A 234 -22.40 24.57 23.59
C GLY A 234 -22.19 25.92 24.28
N VAL A 235 -21.76 25.94 25.55
CA VAL A 235 -21.44 27.18 26.29
C VAL A 235 -19.98 27.59 26.12
N MET A 236 -19.07 26.63 25.90
CA MET A 236 -17.63 26.86 25.84
C MET A 236 -17.08 26.63 24.42
N GLU A 237 -17.29 27.60 23.53
CA GLU A 237 -16.96 27.46 22.09
C GLU A 237 -15.46 27.21 21.80
N ASN A 238 -14.55 27.58 22.71
CA ASN A 238 -13.10 27.43 22.52
C ASN A 238 -12.48 26.11 23.05
N ARG A 239 -13.28 25.12 23.48
CA ARG A 239 -12.73 23.83 23.94
C ARG A 239 -12.11 23.05 22.77
N SER A 240 -10.86 22.62 22.95
CA SER A 240 -10.14 21.82 21.96
C SER A 240 -10.72 20.41 21.81
N SER A 241 -10.35 19.71 20.73
CA SER A 241 -10.72 18.30 20.53
C SER A 241 -10.23 17.40 21.68
N ASP A 242 -9.03 17.64 22.21
CA ASP A 242 -8.45 16.94 23.37
C ASP A 242 -9.24 17.17 24.67
N ASP A 243 -9.70 18.40 24.90
CA ASP A 243 -10.52 18.73 26.08
C ASP A 243 -11.86 18.01 26.03
N LYS A 244 -12.51 17.99 24.85
CA LYS A 244 -13.80 17.32 24.66
C LYS A 244 -13.65 15.80 24.81
N TRP A 245 -12.60 15.20 24.26
CA TRP A 245 -12.30 13.78 24.47
C TRP A 245 -12.01 13.48 25.96
N SER A 246 -11.31 14.38 26.65
CA SER A 246 -11.04 14.24 28.09
C SER A 246 -12.30 14.39 28.95
N ASP A 247 -13.22 15.27 28.57
CA ASP A 247 -14.53 15.39 29.20
C ASP A 247 -15.31 14.08 29.10
N PHE A 248 -15.37 13.51 27.89
CA PHE A 248 -16.04 12.23 27.66
C PHE A 248 -15.43 11.10 28.52
N LYS A 249 -14.09 10.95 28.51
CA LYS A 249 -13.39 9.99 29.37
C LYS A 249 -13.72 10.16 30.86
N ASN A 250 -13.88 11.39 31.32
CA ASN A 250 -14.20 11.67 32.72
C ASN A 250 -15.64 11.26 33.07
N GLU A 251 -16.60 11.46 32.18
CA GLU A 251 -17.97 10.96 32.36
C GLU A 251 -18.01 9.42 32.44
N VAL A 252 -17.27 8.73 31.58
CA VAL A 252 -17.16 7.26 31.63
C VAL A 252 -16.53 6.77 32.93
N LYS A 253 -15.53 7.49 33.47
CA LYS A 253 -14.89 7.17 34.75
C LYS A 253 -15.76 7.48 35.96
N ALA A 254 -16.63 8.48 35.87
CA ALA A 254 -17.50 8.90 36.96
C ALA A 254 -18.67 7.93 37.22
N SER A 255 -19.02 7.08 36.25
CA SER A 255 -19.99 6.01 36.46
C SER A 255 -19.37 4.88 37.29
N TYR A 256 -19.88 4.69 38.51
CA TYR A 256 -19.49 3.60 39.42
C TYR A 256 -20.28 2.30 39.16
N ILE A 257 -21.37 2.38 38.38
CA ILE A 257 -22.23 1.23 38.07
C ILE A 257 -21.66 0.51 36.84
N LYS A 258 -21.19 -0.73 37.04
CA LYS A 258 -20.54 -1.52 35.99
C LYS A 258 -21.41 -1.68 34.73
N GLN A 259 -22.72 -1.91 34.89
CA GLN A 259 -23.67 -2.11 33.79
C GLN A 259 -23.85 -0.86 32.91
N GLU A 260 -23.72 0.34 33.50
CA GLU A 260 -23.79 1.62 32.77
C GLU A 260 -22.43 1.97 32.14
N ARG A 261 -21.33 1.62 32.82
CA ARG A 261 -19.97 1.94 32.37
C ARG A 261 -19.49 1.07 31.20
N THR A 262 -19.86 -0.21 31.15
CA THR A 262 -19.37 -1.13 30.10
C THR A 262 -19.77 -0.69 28.68
N PRO A 263 -21.04 -0.36 28.38
CA PRO A 263 -21.42 0.14 27.05
C PRO A 263 -20.65 1.41 26.64
N MET A 264 -20.33 2.26 27.60
CA MET A 264 -19.58 3.50 27.37
C MET A 264 -18.10 3.23 27.03
N ILE A 265 -17.49 2.20 27.62
CA ILE A 265 -16.13 1.76 27.27
C ILE A 265 -16.11 1.23 25.83
N TYR A 266 -17.09 0.40 25.45
CA TYR A 266 -17.19 -0.11 24.08
C TYR A 266 -17.41 1.01 23.06
N ALA A 267 -18.28 1.99 23.39
CA ALA A 267 -18.45 3.16 22.53
C ALA A 267 -17.13 3.95 22.35
N MET A 268 -16.32 4.10 23.40
CA MET A 268 -15.00 4.73 23.28
C MET A 268 -14.06 3.93 22.35
N GLU A 269 -14.03 2.60 22.48
CA GLU A 269 -13.23 1.71 21.63
C GLU A 269 -13.68 1.79 20.17
N ASP A 270 -14.98 1.75 19.91
CA ASP A 270 -15.57 1.89 18.58
C ASP A 270 -15.24 3.25 17.95
N ILE A 271 -15.29 4.34 18.73
CA ILE A 271 -14.87 5.66 18.25
C ILE A 271 -13.37 5.65 17.87
N ILE A 272 -12.50 5.03 18.67
CA ILE A 272 -11.07 4.94 18.32
C ILE A 272 -10.88 4.15 17.02
N LEU A 273 -11.57 3.02 16.86
CA LEU A 273 -11.51 2.20 15.65
C LEU A 273 -12.04 2.97 14.44
N GLN A 274 -13.18 3.64 14.56
CA GLN A 274 -13.79 4.44 13.50
C GLN A 274 -12.85 5.50 12.92
N TYR A 275 -12.06 6.13 13.78
CA TYR A 275 -11.17 7.22 13.41
C TYR A 275 -9.76 6.77 13.06
N THR A 276 -9.28 5.61 13.51
CA THR A 276 -7.86 5.24 13.33
C THR A 276 -7.63 3.90 12.63
N TYR A 277 -8.64 3.04 12.52
CA TYR A 277 -8.49 1.71 11.93
C TYR A 277 -8.24 1.78 10.41
N PRO A 278 -7.46 0.85 9.83
CA PRO A 278 -7.25 0.75 8.38
C PRO A 278 -8.56 0.76 7.57
N ARG A 279 -8.65 1.65 6.57
CA ARG A 279 -9.70 1.64 5.55
C ARG A 279 -9.13 0.95 4.32
N ILE A 280 -9.54 -0.30 4.11
CA ILE A 280 -9.01 -1.18 3.06
C ILE A 280 -9.85 -1.02 1.80
N ASP A 281 -9.23 -0.77 0.64
CA ASP A 281 -9.90 -0.98 -0.65
C ASP A 281 -10.07 -2.48 -0.88
N ALA A 282 -11.21 -2.99 -0.42
CA ALA A 282 -11.48 -4.41 -0.36
C ALA A 282 -11.52 -5.06 -1.75
N GLU A 283 -11.91 -4.34 -2.81
CA GLU A 283 -12.05 -4.90 -4.14
C GLU A 283 -10.69 -5.29 -4.75
N VAL A 284 -9.63 -4.55 -4.41
CA VAL A 284 -8.24 -4.84 -4.81
C VAL A 284 -7.78 -6.19 -4.23
N SER A 285 -8.24 -6.52 -3.03
CA SER A 285 -7.82 -7.70 -2.27
C SER A 285 -8.65 -8.96 -2.56
N LYS A 286 -9.93 -8.81 -2.91
CA LYS A 286 -10.89 -9.92 -3.05
C LYS A 286 -10.68 -10.80 -4.28
N HIS A 287 -10.16 -10.24 -5.37
CA HIS A 287 -10.12 -10.93 -6.66
C HIS A 287 -8.69 -11.21 -7.14
N ARG A 288 -8.39 -12.48 -7.42
CA ARG A 288 -7.05 -12.90 -7.87
C ARG A 288 -6.67 -12.25 -9.21
N ASN A 289 -7.61 -11.94 -10.08
CA ASN A 289 -7.37 -11.34 -11.40
C ASN A 289 -7.06 -9.83 -11.40
N HIS A 290 -7.13 -9.17 -10.24
CA HIS A 290 -7.17 -7.70 -10.15
C HIS A 290 -6.03 -6.86 -10.76
N LEU A 291 -4.74 -7.19 -10.84
CA LEU A 291 -3.63 -6.23 -11.16
C LEU A 291 -3.44 -5.06 -10.18
N LEU A 292 -2.19 -4.80 -9.80
CA LEU A 292 -1.84 -3.64 -8.97
C LEU A 292 -0.52 -3.05 -9.45
N LYS A 293 -0.36 -1.73 -9.32
CA LYS A 293 0.82 -1.00 -9.81
C LYS A 293 2.12 -1.60 -9.26
N ALA A 294 3.07 -1.83 -10.16
CA ALA A 294 4.34 -2.45 -9.80
C ALA A 294 5.17 -1.55 -8.86
N PRO A 295 5.92 -2.15 -7.91
CA PRO A 295 6.96 -1.44 -7.18
C PRO A 295 7.95 -0.76 -8.14
N PHE A 296 8.52 0.35 -7.70
CA PHE A 296 9.45 1.21 -8.43
C PHE A 296 8.88 1.91 -9.68
N CYS A 297 7.57 1.82 -9.97
CA CYS A 297 6.96 2.68 -10.98
C CYS A 297 7.12 4.16 -10.60
N VAL A 298 7.27 5.02 -11.59
CA VAL A 298 7.19 6.47 -11.42
C VAL A 298 5.72 6.86 -11.34
N HIS A 299 5.33 7.68 -10.36
CA HIS A 299 3.97 8.19 -10.30
C HIS A 299 3.83 9.40 -11.25
N PRO A 300 2.90 9.38 -12.22
CA PRO A 300 2.90 10.32 -13.35
C PRO A 300 2.65 11.78 -12.94
N LYS A 301 1.94 12.04 -11.84
CA LYS A 301 1.67 13.42 -11.38
C LYS A 301 2.72 13.98 -10.42
N THR A 302 3.52 13.12 -9.78
CA THR A 302 4.41 13.52 -8.69
C THR A 302 5.88 13.30 -9.04
N GLY A 303 6.18 12.50 -10.07
CA GLY A 303 7.53 12.05 -10.40
C GLY A 303 8.16 11.13 -9.36
N ARG A 304 7.52 10.91 -8.20
CA ARG A 304 8.04 10.08 -7.11
C ARG A 304 8.05 8.61 -7.49
N ILE A 305 9.07 7.90 -7.02
CA ILE A 305 9.19 6.45 -7.21
C ILE A 305 8.33 5.70 -6.18
N CYS A 306 7.64 4.66 -6.62
CA CYS A 306 6.85 3.77 -5.75
C CYS A 306 7.78 2.83 -4.96
N VAL A 307 8.45 3.34 -3.93
CA VAL A 307 9.52 2.63 -3.20
C VAL A 307 8.99 1.70 -2.10
N PRO A 308 9.68 0.58 -1.80
CA PRO A 308 9.46 -0.19 -0.59
C PRO A 308 9.58 0.65 0.69
N VAL A 309 8.81 0.28 1.71
CA VAL A 309 8.78 0.96 3.02
C VAL A 309 8.99 -0.06 4.12
N ASP A 310 9.84 0.27 5.09
CA ASP A 310 10.04 -0.54 6.29
C ASP A 310 8.88 -0.33 7.28
N PRO A 311 8.07 -1.37 7.57
CA PRO A 311 6.92 -1.23 8.48
C PRO A 311 7.34 -0.87 9.91
N GLU A 312 8.55 -1.24 10.36
CA GLU A 312 9.04 -0.89 11.71
C GLU A 312 9.32 0.61 11.84
N LYS A 313 9.68 1.26 10.72
CA LYS A 313 10.03 2.68 10.62
C LYS A 313 8.96 3.52 9.94
N ILE A 314 7.72 3.03 9.82
CA ILE A 314 6.67 3.72 9.07
C ILE A 314 6.37 5.14 9.58
N ASN A 315 6.55 5.41 10.88
CA ASN A 315 6.34 6.75 11.45
C ASN A 315 7.49 7.74 11.12
N GLU A 316 8.64 7.23 10.70
CA GLU A 316 9.80 8.01 10.24
C GLU A 316 9.75 8.22 8.73
N PHE A 317 8.99 7.40 8.00
CA PHE A 317 8.83 7.55 6.55
C PHE A 317 8.14 8.86 6.20
N ASP A 318 8.82 9.69 5.40
CA ASP A 318 8.31 10.94 4.88
C ASP A 318 8.06 10.82 3.36
N PRO A 319 6.80 10.77 2.91
CA PRO A 319 6.46 10.72 1.49
C PRO A 319 7.00 11.90 0.68
N GLU A 320 7.25 13.05 1.33
CA GLU A 320 7.77 14.24 0.64
C GLU A 320 9.25 14.11 0.28
N LEU A 321 10.00 13.28 1.01
CA LEU A 321 11.43 13.03 0.80
C LEU A 321 11.72 11.83 -0.12
N VAL A 322 10.69 11.14 -0.60
CA VAL A 322 10.85 10.03 -1.56
C VAL A 322 11.45 10.56 -2.86
N PRO A 323 12.50 9.92 -3.40
CA PRO A 323 13.18 10.41 -4.60
C PRO A 323 12.23 10.49 -5.80
N THR A 324 12.44 11.52 -6.60
CA THR A 324 11.77 11.69 -7.90
C THR A 324 12.64 11.16 -9.03
N VAL A 325 12.01 10.79 -10.15
CA VAL A 325 12.72 10.31 -11.35
C VAL A 325 13.76 11.30 -11.86
N ASP A 326 13.43 12.58 -11.81
CA ASP A 326 14.27 13.68 -12.28
C ASP A 326 15.47 13.92 -11.34
N GLN A 327 15.25 13.83 -10.01
CA GLN A 327 16.34 13.82 -9.03
C GLN A 327 17.31 12.65 -9.26
N LEU A 328 16.80 11.44 -9.44
CA LEU A 328 17.64 10.25 -9.60
C LEU A 328 18.50 10.29 -10.86
N LEU A 329 17.96 10.83 -11.96
CA LEU A 329 18.72 10.98 -13.19
C LEU A 329 19.83 12.03 -13.06
N ARG A 330 19.58 13.14 -12.34
CA ARG A 330 20.64 14.11 -12.00
C ARG A 330 21.75 13.50 -11.15
N GLU A 331 21.38 12.80 -10.07
CA GLU A 331 22.34 12.10 -9.20
C GLU A 331 23.21 11.13 -10.01
N LEU A 332 22.59 10.43 -10.97
CA LEU A 332 23.30 9.50 -11.83
C LEU A 332 24.27 10.20 -12.79
N ASP A 333 23.83 11.29 -13.44
CA ASP A 333 24.69 12.06 -14.35
C ASP A 333 25.89 12.63 -13.59
N GLU A 334 25.68 13.22 -12.41
CA GLU A 334 26.74 13.69 -11.50
C GLU A 334 27.73 12.57 -11.15
N ALA A 335 27.22 11.39 -10.76
CA ALA A 335 28.06 10.24 -10.42
C ALA A 335 28.83 9.66 -11.62
N THR A 336 28.31 9.77 -12.85
CA THR A 336 29.02 9.29 -14.05
C THR A 336 30.26 10.13 -14.39
N PHE A 337 30.30 11.40 -14.02
CA PHE A 337 31.49 12.23 -14.18
C PHE A 337 32.63 11.83 -13.23
N GLU A 338 32.33 11.12 -12.14
CA GLU A 338 33.29 10.79 -11.08
C GLU A 338 33.80 9.33 -11.11
N SER A 339 33.14 8.41 -11.83
CA SER A 339 33.43 6.97 -11.74
C SER A 339 34.07 6.36 -13.00
N THR A 340 35.20 5.66 -12.84
CA THR A 340 35.91 4.88 -13.88
C THR A 340 35.79 3.35 -13.72
N GLY A 341 34.83 2.85 -12.94
CA GLY A 341 34.70 1.43 -12.59
C GLY A 341 33.53 0.72 -13.28
N GLU A 342 33.80 -0.39 -13.95
CA GLU A 342 32.80 -1.30 -14.54
C GLU A 342 32.26 -2.30 -13.50
N GLY A 343 30.94 -2.57 -13.52
CA GLY A 343 30.34 -3.76 -12.88
C GLY A 343 29.13 -3.54 -11.98
N HIS A 344 28.85 -2.31 -11.55
CA HIS A 344 27.74 -1.99 -10.62
C HIS A 344 26.50 -1.45 -11.35
N SER A 345 25.30 -1.75 -10.85
CA SER A 345 24.07 -1.22 -11.46
C SER A 345 23.97 0.28 -11.20
N ASP A 346 23.54 1.07 -12.20
CA ASP A 346 23.47 2.54 -12.10
C ASP A 346 22.71 3.07 -10.87
N TRP A 347 21.63 2.39 -10.46
CA TRP A 347 20.85 2.77 -9.29
C TRP A 347 21.64 2.72 -7.96
N GLU A 348 22.74 1.97 -7.90
CA GLU A 348 23.60 1.89 -6.70
C GLU A 348 24.29 3.22 -6.38
N LYS A 349 24.40 4.12 -7.38
CA LYS A 349 25.01 5.44 -7.28
C LYS A 349 24.00 6.54 -6.94
N THR A 350 22.74 6.17 -6.67
CA THR A 350 21.64 7.12 -6.46
C THR A 350 20.95 6.88 -5.11
N SER A 351 20.13 7.84 -4.70
CA SER A 351 19.23 7.74 -3.54
C SER A 351 18.17 6.63 -3.68
N LEU A 352 18.08 5.96 -4.84
CA LEU A 352 17.25 4.77 -5.02
C LEU A 352 17.82 3.52 -4.35
N LYS A 353 19.14 3.45 -4.14
CA LYS A 353 19.85 2.28 -3.62
C LYS A 353 19.21 1.64 -2.38
N PRO A 354 18.95 2.35 -1.26
CA PRO A 354 18.44 1.72 -0.05
C PRO A 354 17.10 1.03 -0.28
N TYR A 355 16.28 1.54 -1.19
CA TYR A 355 14.98 0.95 -1.53
C TYR A 355 15.13 -0.33 -2.36
N VAL A 356 16.08 -0.36 -3.31
CA VAL A 356 16.37 -1.58 -4.08
C VAL A 356 16.96 -2.66 -3.17
N ASP A 357 17.85 -2.29 -2.24
CA ASP A 357 18.41 -3.21 -1.25
C ASP A 357 17.30 -3.87 -0.39
N MET A 358 16.25 -3.12 -0.02
CA MET A 358 15.07 -3.68 0.68
C MET A 358 14.36 -4.74 -0.17
N LEU A 359 14.13 -4.48 -1.46
CA LEU A 359 13.49 -5.45 -2.36
C LEU A 359 14.38 -6.70 -2.56
N GLU A 360 15.69 -6.52 -2.75
CA GLU A 360 16.60 -7.65 -2.91
C GLU A 360 16.66 -8.52 -1.65
N LYS A 361 16.68 -7.92 -0.46
CA LYS A 361 16.58 -8.65 0.81
C LYS A 361 15.26 -9.43 0.91
N HIS A 362 14.15 -8.81 0.53
CA HIS A 362 12.84 -9.47 0.52
C HIS A 362 12.81 -10.66 -0.45
N ALA A 363 13.28 -10.47 -1.69
CA ALA A 363 13.35 -11.52 -2.71
C ALA A 363 14.26 -12.68 -2.29
N LEU A 364 15.41 -12.38 -1.66
CA LEU A 364 16.30 -13.40 -1.11
C LEU A 364 15.64 -14.22 -0.01
N GLY A 365 14.82 -13.58 0.83
CA GLY A 365 14.00 -14.27 1.83
C GLY A 365 13.07 -15.31 1.20
N LEU A 366 12.37 -14.95 0.13
CA LEU A 366 11.50 -15.87 -0.63
C LEU A 366 12.29 -17.03 -1.24
N MET A 367 13.42 -16.75 -1.88
CA MET A 367 14.28 -17.78 -2.48
C MET A 367 14.80 -18.78 -1.45
N ASN A 368 15.13 -18.30 -0.26
CA ASN A 368 15.58 -19.16 0.84
C ASN A 368 14.47 -20.09 1.34
N GLU A 369 13.21 -19.63 1.42
CA GLU A 369 12.08 -20.50 1.76
C GLU A 369 11.84 -21.56 0.67
N VAL A 370 11.84 -21.18 -0.62
CA VAL A 370 11.73 -22.15 -1.73
C VAL A 370 12.83 -23.22 -1.67
N ARG A 371 14.05 -22.82 -1.31
CA ARG A 371 15.17 -23.77 -1.14
C ARG A 371 14.94 -24.72 0.04
N LYS A 372 14.48 -24.22 1.18
CA LYS A 372 14.18 -25.06 2.36
C LYS A 372 13.06 -26.06 2.07
N ASP A 373 12.00 -25.62 1.38
CA ASP A 373 10.87 -26.48 1.00
C ASP A 373 11.31 -27.62 0.08
N ARG A 374 12.24 -27.38 -0.85
CA ARG A 374 12.79 -28.46 -1.70
C ARG A 374 13.60 -29.47 -0.88
N GLN A 375 14.46 -28.97 0.01
CA GLN A 375 15.31 -29.81 0.85
C GLN A 375 14.49 -30.67 1.83
N SER A 376 13.37 -30.17 2.36
CA SER A 376 12.51 -30.95 3.24
C SER A 376 11.81 -32.11 2.51
N HIS A 377 11.40 -31.90 1.26
CA HIS A 377 10.77 -32.95 0.43
C HIS A 377 11.76 -34.03 -0.01
N ASP A 378 13.02 -33.69 -0.25
CA ASP A 378 14.06 -34.66 -0.61
C ASP A 378 14.44 -35.58 0.57
N MET A 379 14.26 -35.13 1.81
CA MET A 379 14.61 -35.87 3.04
C MET A 379 13.48 -36.78 3.58
N THR A 380 12.31 -36.78 2.93
CA THR A 380 11.15 -37.60 3.30
C THR A 380 11.05 -38.94 2.57
N TRP A 381 12.10 -39.34 1.86
CA TRP A 381 12.29 -40.68 1.27
C TRP A 381 13.20 -41.53 2.15
#